data_AF-A0AB33E9M9-F1
#
_entry.id   AF-A0AB33E9M9-F1
#
_cell.length_a   1.000
_cell.length_b   1.000
_cell.length_c   1.000
_cell.angle_alpha   90.00
_cell.angle_beta   90.00
_cell.angle_gamma   90.00
#
_symmetry.space_group_name_H-M   'P 1'
#
loop_
_entity.id
_entity.type
_entity.pdbx_description
1 polymer ?
#
loop_
_entity_poly.entity_id
_entity_poly.type
_entity_poly.pdbx_seq_one_letter_code
_entity_poly.pdbx_strand_id
1 'polypeptide(L)'
;MPGQTEKALDFLDGKRGLSPFPQAGQVISNAGRAVTKHPEYFGFEDTAALRKVYRSDAQLNELAENSIRDVLRGGVKTTGVSGRYPAGWVTYTLPNGRAASWGLDGEFIGFRGVKN
;
A
#
# COMPACT_ATOMS: atom_id res chain seq x y z
N MET A 1 10.43 11.31 -21.47
CA MET A 1 9.74 12.05 -20.39
C MET A 1 9.66 11.11 -19.20
N PRO A 2 10.22 11.45 -18.03
CA PRO A 2 10.09 10.57 -16.86
C PRO A 2 8.61 10.46 -16.50
N GLY A 3 8.08 9.25 -16.61
CA GLY A 3 6.67 8.95 -16.36
C GLY A 3 6.35 9.25 -14.90
N GLN A 4 5.11 9.63 -14.59
CA GLN A 4 4.66 9.90 -13.22
C GLN A 4 5.02 8.78 -12.23
N THR A 5 5.21 7.56 -12.74
CA THR A 5 5.69 6.36 -12.06
C THR A 5 7.07 6.50 -11.42
N GLU A 6 8.05 7.13 -12.07
CA GLU A 6 9.40 7.32 -11.50
C GLU A 6 9.32 8.30 -10.32
N LYS A 7 8.55 9.39 -10.47
CA LYS A 7 8.30 10.35 -9.38
C LYS A 7 7.56 9.76 -8.18
N ALA A 8 6.70 8.76 -8.40
CA ALA A 8 5.95 8.10 -7.35
C ALA A 8 6.81 7.12 -6.54
N LEU A 9 7.76 6.44 -7.20
CA LEU A 9 8.74 5.59 -6.52
C LEU A 9 9.80 6.44 -5.81
N ASP A 10 10.27 7.53 -6.43
CA ASP A 10 11.15 8.52 -5.78
C ASP A 10 10.47 9.16 -4.55
N PHE A 11 9.16 9.39 -4.61
CA PHE A 11 8.37 9.88 -3.48
C PHE A 11 8.42 8.92 -2.28
N LEU A 12 8.48 7.60 -2.52
CA LEU A 12 8.63 6.61 -1.46
C LEU A 12 10.08 6.45 -0.99
N ASP A 13 11.05 6.55 -1.90
CA ASP A 13 12.48 6.36 -1.59
C ASP A 13 13.06 7.55 -0.79
N GLY A 14 12.54 8.77 -1.02
CA GLY A 14 13.04 10.00 -0.40
C GLY A 14 12.59 10.27 1.05
N LYS A 15 11.67 9.50 1.63
CA LYS A 15 11.08 9.82 2.95
C LYS A 15 11.08 8.64 3.92
N ARG A 16 12.08 8.63 4.81
CA ARG A 16 12.34 7.58 5.83
C ARG A 16 11.36 7.54 7.03
N GLY A 17 10.15 8.09 6.90
CA GLY A 17 9.12 8.01 7.94
C GLY A 17 8.17 6.85 7.65
N LEU A 18 8.34 5.70 8.33
CA LEU A 18 7.42 4.55 8.28
C LEU A 18 7.17 3.99 6.86
N SER A 19 8.27 3.56 6.25
CA SER A 19 8.27 2.79 5.00
C SER A 19 7.24 1.63 5.05
N PRO A 20 6.54 1.34 3.93
CA PRO A 20 5.71 0.14 3.82
C PRO A 20 6.53 -1.16 3.90
N PHE A 21 7.85 -1.06 3.81
CA PHE A 21 8.79 -2.17 3.84
C PHE A 21 9.23 -2.53 5.27
N PRO A 22 9.75 -3.75 5.49
CA PRO A 22 10.23 -4.16 6.80
C PRO A 22 11.30 -3.19 7.32
N GLN A 23 11.17 -2.75 8.57
CA GLN A 23 12.25 -2.05 9.27
C GLN A 23 13.18 -3.06 9.92
N ALA A 24 14.42 -2.65 10.26
CA ALA A 24 15.39 -3.51 10.91
C ALA A 24 14.79 -4.16 12.18
N GLY A 25 14.78 -5.50 12.23
CA GLY A 25 14.21 -6.28 13.34
C GLY A 25 12.73 -6.65 13.21
N GLN A 26 12.01 -6.17 12.19
CA GLN A 26 10.63 -6.60 11.91
C GLN A 26 10.59 -7.70 10.86
N VAL A 27 9.94 -8.82 11.21
CA VAL A 27 9.72 -9.95 10.29
C VAL A 27 8.60 -9.64 9.27
N ILE A 28 7.57 -8.91 9.71
CA ILE A 28 6.44 -8.45 8.87
C ILE A 28 6.40 -6.93 8.80
N SER A 29 6.22 -6.37 7.60
CA SER A 29 6.12 -4.93 7.38
C SER A 29 4.74 -4.38 7.70
N ASN A 30 4.60 -3.05 7.79
CA ASN A 30 3.30 -2.41 7.92
C ASN A 30 2.38 -2.74 6.74
N ALA A 31 2.91 -2.80 5.52
CA ALA A 31 2.14 -3.20 4.34
C ALA A 31 1.77 -4.69 4.38
N GLY A 32 2.70 -5.57 4.79
CA GLY A 32 2.41 -7.00 4.99
C GLY A 32 1.31 -7.24 6.03
N ARG A 33 1.34 -6.49 7.14
CA ARG A 33 0.25 -6.49 8.13
C ARG A 33 -1.06 -5.99 7.52
N ALA A 34 -1.02 -4.97 6.67
CA ALA A 34 -2.22 -4.47 6.00
C ALA A 34 -2.85 -5.53 5.08
N VAL A 35 -2.04 -6.42 4.46
CA VAL A 35 -2.56 -7.57 3.68
C VAL A 35 -3.45 -8.45 4.54
N THR A 36 -3.01 -8.79 5.76
CA THR A 36 -3.78 -9.67 6.65
C THR A 36 -5.07 -9.03 7.18
N LYS A 37 -5.13 -7.70 7.22
CA LYS A 37 -6.30 -6.93 7.68
C LYS A 37 -7.35 -6.74 6.59
N HIS A 38 -6.92 -6.74 5.33
CA HIS A 38 -7.76 -6.53 4.17
C HIS A 38 -7.58 -7.65 3.13
N PRO A 39 -7.78 -8.93 3.48
CA PRO A 39 -7.65 -10.06 2.56
C PRO A 39 -8.50 -9.89 1.28
N GLU A 40 -9.67 -9.24 1.40
CA GLU A 40 -10.61 -8.95 0.31
C GLU A 40 -9.97 -8.09 -0.79
N TYR A 41 -9.07 -7.18 -0.41
CA TYR A 41 -8.33 -6.35 -1.36
C TYR A 41 -7.43 -7.19 -2.29
N PHE A 42 -7.04 -8.39 -1.84
CA PHE A 42 -6.17 -9.31 -2.56
C PHE A 42 -6.94 -10.50 -3.15
N GLY A 43 -8.28 -10.45 -3.14
CA GLY A 43 -9.13 -11.51 -3.69
C GLY A 43 -9.31 -12.71 -2.77
N PHE A 44 -9.08 -12.56 -1.46
CA PHE A 44 -9.33 -13.60 -0.47
C PHE A 44 -10.55 -13.26 0.38
N GLU A 45 -11.34 -14.27 0.73
CA GLU A 45 -12.54 -14.08 1.56
C GLU A 45 -12.18 -13.70 3.01
N ASP A 46 -11.09 -14.26 3.53
CA ASP A 46 -10.61 -14.00 4.89
C ASP A 46 -9.09 -14.22 5.03
N THR A 47 -8.57 -13.91 6.21
CA THR A 47 -7.15 -14.06 6.54
C THR A 47 -6.71 -15.54 6.54
N ALA A 48 -7.61 -16.49 6.84
CA ALA A 48 -7.28 -17.91 6.87
C ALA A 48 -7.07 -18.45 5.46
N ALA A 49 -7.92 -18.08 4.50
CA ALA A 49 -7.77 -18.38 3.07
C ALA A 49 -6.48 -17.78 2.52
N LEU A 50 -6.19 -16.51 2.85
CA LEU A 50 -4.93 -15.84 2.50
C LEU A 50 -3.73 -16.63 3.04
N ARG A 51 -3.72 -16.99 4.33
CA ARG A 51 -2.59 -17.69 4.98
C ARG A 51 -2.41 -19.13 4.53
N LYS A 52 -3.41 -19.77 3.90
CA LYS A 52 -3.23 -21.08 3.25
C LYS A 52 -2.29 -20.98 2.04
N VAL A 53 -2.36 -19.86 1.30
CA VAL A 53 -1.55 -19.58 0.11
C VAL A 53 -0.22 -18.92 0.49
N TYR A 54 -0.27 -17.85 1.30
CA TYR A 54 0.90 -17.08 1.74
C TYR A 54 1.22 -17.44 3.20
N ARG A 55 2.07 -18.45 3.38
CA ARG A 55 2.32 -19.10 4.66
C ARG A 55 3.37 -18.39 5.51
N SER A 56 4.18 -17.51 4.93
CA SER A 56 5.21 -16.76 5.65
C SER A 56 4.97 -15.25 5.62
N ASP A 57 5.52 -14.56 6.62
CA ASP A 57 5.47 -13.09 6.67
C ASP A 57 6.26 -12.45 5.52
N ALA A 58 7.34 -13.10 5.07
CA ALA A 58 8.09 -12.65 3.88
C ALA A 58 7.21 -12.66 2.62
N GLN A 59 6.41 -13.72 2.43
CA GLN A 59 5.47 -13.83 1.32
C GLN A 59 4.37 -12.74 1.38
N LEU A 60 3.90 -12.39 2.57
CA LEU A 60 2.94 -11.30 2.74
C LEU A 60 3.56 -9.93 2.45
N ASN A 61 4.81 -9.72 2.87
CA ASN A 61 5.54 -8.48 2.56
C ASN A 61 5.73 -8.34 1.05
N GLU A 62 6.10 -9.41 0.36
CA GLU A 62 6.26 -9.42 -1.10
C GLU A 62 4.93 -9.16 -1.83
N LEU A 63 3.83 -9.79 -1.40
CA LEU A 63 2.50 -9.52 -1.94
C LEU A 63 2.10 -8.05 -1.76
N ALA A 64 2.39 -7.48 -0.59
CA ALA A 64 2.12 -6.09 -0.29
C ALA A 64 2.95 -5.14 -1.17
N GLU A 65 4.25 -5.41 -1.30
CA GLU A 65 5.18 -4.64 -2.12
C GLU A 65 4.79 -4.66 -3.60
N ASN A 66 4.50 -5.84 -4.14
CA ASN A 66 4.05 -5.98 -5.52
C ASN A 66 2.74 -5.22 -5.76
N SER A 67 1.79 -5.29 -4.83
CA SER A 67 0.53 -4.55 -4.93
C SER A 67 0.72 -3.04 -4.83
N ILE A 68 1.63 -2.56 -3.97
CA ILE A 68 1.99 -1.14 -3.88
C ILE A 68 2.59 -0.67 -5.20
N ARG A 69 3.56 -1.41 -5.75
CA ARG A 69 4.20 -1.08 -7.03
C ARG A 69 3.18 -1.02 -8.16
N ASP A 70 2.25 -1.96 -8.20
CA ASP A 70 1.18 -2.00 -9.19
C ASP A 70 0.27 -0.76 -9.10
N VAL A 71 -0.22 -0.45 -7.90
CA VAL A 71 -1.07 0.74 -7.67
C VAL A 71 -0.34 2.04 -8.02
N LEU A 72 0.93 2.18 -7.68
CA LEU A 72 1.70 3.38 -8.02
C LEU A 72 1.99 3.50 -9.52
N ARG A 73 2.09 2.38 -10.24
CA ARG A 73 2.33 2.33 -11.69
C ARG A 73 1.08 2.63 -12.49
N GLY A 74 -0.02 1.97 -12.15
CA GLY A 74 -1.27 2.00 -12.93
C GLY A 74 -2.35 2.90 -12.34
N GLY A 75 -2.19 3.38 -11.12
CA GLY A 75 -3.24 4.11 -10.41
C GLY A 75 -3.30 5.60 -10.76
N VAL A 76 -4.51 6.14 -10.79
CA VAL A 76 -4.74 7.58 -10.90
C VAL A 76 -4.52 8.23 -9.54
N LYS A 77 -3.63 9.24 -9.50
CA LYS A 77 -3.30 10.00 -8.30
C LYS A 77 -4.41 10.99 -7.95
N THR A 78 -4.84 10.97 -6.69
CA THR A 78 -5.72 11.98 -6.07
C THR A 78 -5.11 12.45 -4.76
N THR A 79 -5.44 13.67 -4.35
CA THR A 79 -4.96 14.26 -3.09
C THR A 79 -6.12 14.89 -2.34
N GLY A 80 -6.02 14.93 -1.01
CA GLY A 80 -7.03 15.58 -0.18
C GLY A 80 -6.51 15.90 1.21
N VAL A 81 -7.36 16.54 2.01
CA VAL A 81 -7.11 16.88 3.41
C VAL A 81 -8.32 16.44 4.24
N SER A 82 -8.09 16.01 5.48
CA SER A 82 -9.18 15.63 6.40
C SER A 82 -8.78 15.88 7.84
N GLY A 83 -9.73 15.91 8.78
CA GLY A 83 -9.40 16.08 10.20
C GLY A 83 -8.43 15.02 10.74
N ARG A 84 -8.48 13.79 10.23
CA ARG A 84 -7.52 12.71 10.59
C ARG A 84 -6.13 12.90 9.94
N TYR A 85 -6.07 13.55 8.78
CA TYR A 85 -4.85 13.80 8.02
C TYR A 85 -4.78 15.29 7.66
N PRO A 86 -4.47 16.18 8.62
CA PRO A 86 -4.53 17.63 8.43
C PRO A 86 -3.44 18.15 7.49
N ALA A 87 -2.29 17.45 7.42
CA ALA A 87 -1.25 17.71 6.44
C ALA A 87 -1.62 17.21 5.03
N GLY A 88 -2.72 16.47 4.89
CA GLY A 88 -3.18 15.89 3.64
C GLY A 88 -2.70 14.46 3.39
N TRP A 89 -3.28 13.87 2.35
CA TRP A 89 -2.99 12.51 1.89
C TRP A 89 -2.93 12.48 0.36
N VAL A 90 -2.26 11.45 -0.16
CA VAL A 90 -2.30 11.05 -1.56
C VAL A 90 -2.86 9.63 -1.68
N THR A 91 -3.72 9.39 -2.66
CA THR A 91 -4.24 8.05 -2.98
C THR A 91 -4.02 7.78 -4.44
N TYR A 92 -3.57 6.57 -4.76
CA TYR A 92 -3.51 6.07 -6.13
C TYR A 92 -4.58 5.00 -6.27
N THR A 93 -5.44 5.13 -7.27
CA THR A 93 -6.59 4.24 -7.48
C THR A 93 -6.51 3.61 -8.86
N LEU A 94 -6.49 2.28 -8.91
CA LEU A 94 -6.56 1.49 -10.14
C LEU A 94 -7.99 1.51 -10.72
N PRO A 95 -8.15 1.25 -12.04
CA PRO A 95 -9.47 1.20 -12.68
C PRO A 95 -10.45 0.17 -12.08
N ASN A 96 -9.93 -0.89 -11.45
CA ASN A 96 -10.72 -1.90 -10.76
C ASN A 96 -11.16 -1.47 -9.33
N GLY A 97 -10.91 -0.23 -8.94
CA GLY A 97 -11.31 0.32 -7.64
C GLY A 97 -10.34 0.03 -6.49
N ARG A 98 -9.31 -0.82 -6.69
CA ARG A 98 -8.24 -1.04 -5.71
C ARG A 98 -7.40 0.23 -5.61
N ALA A 99 -7.12 0.66 -4.39
CA ALA A 99 -6.34 1.85 -4.11
C ALA A 99 -5.36 1.65 -2.95
N ALA A 100 -4.41 2.57 -2.84
CA ALA A 100 -3.54 2.68 -1.68
C ALA A 100 -3.29 4.16 -1.38
N SER A 101 -3.09 4.47 -0.10
CA SER A 101 -2.93 5.85 0.37
C SER A 101 -1.68 6.05 1.19
N TRP A 102 -1.15 7.27 1.10
CA TRP A 102 0.00 7.76 1.85
C TRP A 102 -0.29 9.15 2.42
N GLY A 103 0.38 9.49 3.52
CA GLY A 103 0.51 10.89 3.92
C GLY A 103 1.35 11.67 2.89
N LEU A 104 1.25 12.99 2.88
CA LEU A 104 2.13 13.80 2.00
C LEU A 104 3.62 13.71 2.40
N ASP A 105 3.89 13.25 3.61
CA ASP A 105 5.19 12.87 4.16
C ASP A 105 5.68 11.48 3.71
N GLY A 106 4.92 10.77 2.87
CA GLY A 106 5.31 9.47 2.35
C GLY A 106 4.97 8.29 3.27
N GLU A 107 4.39 8.54 4.46
CA GLU A 107 3.97 7.47 5.37
C GLU A 107 2.87 6.64 4.71
N PHE A 108 3.05 5.31 4.66
CA PHE A 108 2.01 4.42 4.16
C PHE A 108 0.83 4.36 5.12
N ILE A 109 -0.34 4.79 4.66
CA ILE A 109 -1.57 4.78 5.46
C ILE A 109 -2.28 3.43 5.37
N GLY A 110 -2.31 2.81 4.18
CA GLY A 110 -2.97 1.52 3.99
C GLY A 110 -3.49 1.29 2.56
N PHE A 111 -3.82 0.03 2.30
CA PHE A 111 -4.65 -0.37 1.17
C PHE A 111 -6.08 0.09 1.41
N ARG A 112 -6.75 0.55 0.35
CA ARG A 112 -8.11 1.12 0.38
C ARG A 112 -8.84 0.75 -0.88
N GLY A 113 -10.16 0.91 -0.85
CA GLY A 113 -10.98 0.56 -2.00
C GLY A 113 -11.01 -0.95 -2.18
N VAL A 114 -12.10 -1.56 -1.75
CA VAL A 114 -13.09 -2.18 -2.63
C VAL A 114 -14.38 -1.99 -1.83
N LYS A 115 -15.30 -1.14 -2.29
CA LYS A 115 -16.68 -1.13 -1.78
C LYS A 115 -17.49 -1.91 -2.81
N ASN A 116 -18.12 -3.00 -2.36
CA ASN A 116 -19.19 -3.66 -3.11
C ASN A 116 -20.21 -2.62 -3.59
#